data_AF-A0AAW8I0Y5-F1
#
_entry.id   AF-A0AAW8I0Y5-F1
#
_cell.length_a   1.000
_cell.length_b   1.000
_cell.length_c   1.000
_cell.angle_alpha   90.00
_cell.angle_beta   90.00
_cell.angle_gamma   90.00
#
_symmetry.space_group_name_H-M   'P 1'
#
loop_
_entity.id
_entity.type
_entity.pdbx_description
1 polymer ?
#
loop_
_entity_poly.entity_id
_entity_poly.type
_entity_poly.pdbx_seq_one_letter_code
_entity_poly.pdbx_strand_id
1 'polypeptide(L)'
;MVWHGFLAKAVPTVVTGAVGVAAYEALRKMVVKAPLRAATVSVAAWGIRLAREAERKAGESAEQARLMFADVLAEASERAGEEVPPLAVAGSDDGHDH
;
A
#
# COMPACT_ATOMS: atom_id res chain seq x y z
N MET A 1 -8.82 9.63 45.02
CA MET A 1 -8.10 10.48 44.04
C MET A 1 -7.61 9.72 42.80
N VAL A 2 -7.24 8.43 42.88
CA VAL A 2 -6.76 7.63 41.72
C VAL A 2 -7.81 7.43 40.62
N TRP A 3 -9.09 7.28 40.98
CA TRP A 3 -10.18 7.05 40.02
C TRP A 3 -10.41 8.22 39.05
N HIS A 4 -10.30 9.46 39.55
CA HIS A 4 -10.42 10.66 38.72
C HIS A 4 -9.27 10.82 37.72
N GLY A 5 -8.05 10.39 38.07
CA GLY A 5 -6.89 10.43 37.18
C GLY A 5 -6.97 9.43 36.03
N PHE A 6 -7.53 8.24 36.28
CA PHE A 6 -7.81 7.25 35.23
C PHE A 6 -8.91 7.72 34.26
N LEU A 7 -10.00 8.30 34.79
CA LEU A 7 -11.07 8.84 33.97
C LEU A 7 -10.57 9.98 33.07
N ALA A 8 -9.79 10.92 33.63
CA ALA A 8 -9.20 12.02 32.87
C ALA A 8 -8.26 11.53 31.75
N LYS A 9 -7.53 10.43 31.95
CA LYS A 9 -6.67 9.82 30.92
C LYS A 9 -7.44 9.08 29.82
N ALA A 10 -8.64 8.57 30.11
CA ALA A 10 -9.47 7.85 29.14
C ALA A 10 -10.36 8.76 28.29
N VAL A 11 -10.59 10.02 28.70
CA VAL A 11 -11.35 11.00 27.89
C VAL A 11 -10.82 11.12 26.46
N PRO A 12 -9.51 11.35 26.19
CA PRO A 12 -9.04 11.54 24.82
C PRO A 12 -9.22 10.31 23.92
N THR A 13 -9.10 9.09 24.46
CA THR A 13 -9.35 7.87 23.68
C THR A 13 -10.83 7.67 23.37
N VAL A 14 -11.72 8.02 24.29
CA VAL A 14 -13.17 8.01 24.06
C VAL A 14 -13.58 9.08 23.04
N VAL A 15 -12.98 10.28 23.09
CA VAL A 15 -13.23 11.34 22.10
C VAL A 15 -12.79 10.89 20.71
N THR A 16 -11.59 10.31 20.57
CA THR A 16 -11.13 9.75 19.29
C THR A 16 -12.03 8.61 18.80
N GLY A 17 -12.47 7.74 19.70
CA GLY A 17 -13.45 6.68 19.38
C GLY A 17 -14.79 7.24 18.92
N ALA A 18 -15.31 8.28 19.58
CA ALA A 18 -16.57 8.93 19.23
C ALA A 18 -16.48 9.64 17.86
N VAL A 19 -15.36 10.28 17.55
CA VAL A 19 -15.10 10.86 16.22
C VAL A 19 -15.12 9.78 15.14
N GLY A 20 -14.48 8.63 15.41
CA GLY A 20 -14.52 7.48 14.50
C GLY A 20 -15.93 6.95 14.26
N VAL A 21 -16.72 6.79 15.33
CA VAL A 21 -18.12 6.34 15.24
C VAL A 21 -18.97 7.36 14.48
N ALA A 22 -18.81 8.65 14.75
CA ALA A 22 -19.55 9.71 14.05
C ALA A 22 -19.20 9.74 12.55
N ALA A 23 -17.91 9.61 12.22
CA ALA A 23 -17.46 9.52 10.82
C ALA A 23 -18.03 8.28 10.12
N TYR A 24 -18.02 7.12 10.80
CA TYR A 24 -18.57 5.88 10.26
C TYR A 24 -20.09 5.96 10.06
N GLU A 25 -20.82 6.49 11.04
CA GLU A 25 -22.28 6.66 10.91
C GLU A 25 -22.66 7.60 9.78
N ALA A 26 -21.95 8.73 9.63
CA ALA A 26 -22.17 9.65 8.52
C ALA A 26 -21.94 8.95 7.19
N LEU A 27 -20.83 8.22 7.06
CA LEU A 27 -20.52 7.45 5.85
C LEU A 27 -21.58 6.37 5.57
N ARG A 28 -21.97 5.59 6.58
CA ARG A 28 -23.00 4.55 6.48
C ARG A 28 -24.33 5.13 6.02
N LYS A 29 -24.75 6.27 6.58
CA LYS A 29 -25.98 6.98 6.18
C LYS A 29 -25.92 7.44 4.72
N MET A 30 -24.75 7.86 4.24
CA MET A 30 -24.54 8.23 2.84
C MET A 30 -24.61 6.99 1.92
N VAL A 31 -23.93 5.89 2.28
CA VAL A 31 -23.91 4.65 1.48
C VAL A 31 -25.32 4.06 1.35
N VAL A 32 -26.11 4.05 2.43
CA VAL A 32 -27.50 3.53 2.41
C VAL A 32 -28.42 4.36 1.51
N LYS A 33 -28.18 5.67 1.40
CA LYS A 33 -28.99 6.58 0.58
C LYS A 33 -28.45 6.75 -0.85
N ALA A 34 -27.28 6.20 -1.15
CA ALA A 34 -26.64 6.41 -2.44
C ALA A 34 -27.33 5.59 -3.54
N PRO A 35 -27.59 6.19 -4.71
CA PRO A 35 -28.06 5.44 -5.87
C PRO A 35 -26.96 4.49 -6.34
N LEU A 36 -27.15 3.18 -6.11
CA LEU A 36 -26.16 2.12 -6.38
C LEU A 36 -25.53 2.26 -7.77
N ARG A 37 -26.34 2.52 -8.79
CA ARG A 37 -25.88 2.65 -10.18
C ARG A 37 -24.90 3.82 -10.36
N ALA A 38 -25.17 4.98 -9.78
CA ALA A 38 -24.27 6.13 -9.91
C ALA A 38 -22.97 5.89 -9.12
N ALA A 39 -23.07 5.31 -7.92
CA ALA A 39 -21.90 4.95 -7.12
C ALA A 39 -20.98 3.97 -7.85
N THR A 40 -21.53 2.91 -8.44
CA THR A 40 -20.75 1.93 -9.22
C THR A 40 -20.08 2.58 -10.43
N VAL A 41 -20.79 3.46 -11.16
CA VAL A 41 -20.21 4.18 -12.30
C VAL A 41 -19.09 5.13 -11.85
N SER A 42 -19.27 5.84 -10.73
CA SER A 42 -18.22 6.70 -10.16
C SER A 42 -17.00 5.90 -9.73
N VAL A 43 -17.18 4.77 -9.05
CA VAL A 43 -16.08 3.87 -8.66
C VAL A 43 -15.36 3.33 -9.90
N ALA A 44 -16.11 2.88 -10.91
CA ALA A 44 -15.52 2.39 -12.16
C ALA A 44 -14.75 3.50 -12.90
N ALA A 45 -15.31 4.71 -12.98
CA ALA A 45 -14.64 5.85 -13.59
C ALA A 45 -13.35 6.22 -12.85
N TRP A 46 -13.38 6.17 -11.50
CA TRP A 46 -12.21 6.41 -10.67
C TRP A 46 -11.16 5.31 -10.86
N GLY A 47 -11.60 4.05 -10.94
CA GLY A 47 -10.75 2.90 -11.25
C GLY A 47 -10.05 3.03 -12.61
N ILE A 48 -10.79 3.41 -13.66
CA ILE A 48 -10.21 3.65 -14.99
C ILE A 48 -9.19 4.78 -14.96
N ARG A 49 -9.44 5.86 -14.20
CA ARG A 49 -8.51 6.99 -14.09
C ARG A 49 -7.25 6.62 -13.33
N LEU A 50 -7.39 5.90 -12.21
CA LEU A 50 -6.28 5.38 -11.41
C LEU A 50 -5.44 4.37 -12.20
N ALA A 51 -6.07 3.47 -12.95
CA ALA A 51 -5.36 2.52 -13.80
C ALA A 51 -4.48 3.25 -14.83
N ARG A 52 -5.01 4.28 -15.51
CA ARG A 52 -4.21 5.10 -16.44
C ARG A 52 -3.10 5.89 -15.75
N GLU A 53 -3.33 6.38 -14.54
CA GLU A 53 -2.29 7.07 -13.74
C GLU A 53 -1.18 6.09 -13.34
N ALA A 54 -1.55 4.88 -12.95
CA ALA A 54 -0.65 3.81 -12.58
C ALA A 54 0.16 3.33 -13.79
N GLU A 55 -0.47 3.14 -14.95
CA GLU A 55 0.20 2.79 -16.20
C GLU A 55 1.24 3.84 -16.60
N ARG A 56 0.91 5.13 -16.47
CA ARG A 56 1.87 6.22 -16.72
C ARG A 56 3.07 6.16 -15.77
N LYS A 57 2.84 5.95 -14.47
CA LYS A 57 3.90 5.87 -13.46
C LYS A 57 4.69 4.56 -13.47
N ALA A 58 4.08 3.47 -13.96
CA ALA A 58 4.69 2.15 -13.98
C ALA A 58 5.88 2.10 -14.94
N GLY A 59 5.86 2.86 -16.04
CA GLY A 59 7.01 2.97 -16.96
C GLY A 59 8.27 3.50 -16.28
N GLU A 60 8.13 4.47 -15.37
CA GLU A 60 9.24 5.07 -14.63
C GLU A 60 9.65 4.23 -13.40
N SER A 61 8.71 3.46 -12.84
CA SER A 61 8.91 2.72 -11.58
C SER A 61 9.29 1.25 -11.76
N ALA A 62 9.22 0.70 -12.97
CA ALA A 62 9.48 -0.72 -13.20
C ALA A 62 10.95 -1.11 -12.92
N GLU A 63 11.91 -0.26 -13.27
CA GLU A 63 13.33 -0.51 -13.01
C GLU A 63 13.66 -0.36 -11.53
N GLN A 64 13.15 0.69 -10.87
CA GLN A 64 13.30 0.85 -9.43
C GLN A 64 12.65 -0.29 -8.63
N ALA A 65 11.47 -0.75 -9.05
CA ALA A 65 10.81 -1.89 -8.41
C ALA A 65 11.65 -3.16 -8.55
N ARG A 66 12.21 -3.44 -9.74
CA ARG A 66 13.08 -4.60 -9.95
C ARG A 66 14.34 -4.52 -9.10
N LEU A 67 14.96 -3.35 -8.97
CA LEU A 67 16.13 -3.16 -8.11
C LEU A 67 15.79 -3.35 -6.63
N MET A 68 14.66 -2.81 -6.16
CA MET A 68 14.26 -2.95 -4.77
C MET A 68 13.86 -4.39 -4.43
N PHE A 69 13.22 -5.10 -5.36
CA PHE A 69 12.95 -6.54 -5.22
C PHE A 69 14.24 -7.35 -5.19
N ALA A 70 15.22 -7.01 -6.03
CA ALA A 70 16.52 -7.68 -6.02
C ALA A 70 17.26 -7.47 -4.68
N ASP A 71 17.20 -6.25 -4.13
CA ASP A 71 17.79 -5.91 -2.82
C ASP A 71 17.13 -6.72 -1.69
N VAL A 72 15.80 -6.76 -1.64
CA VAL A 72 15.05 -7.57 -0.66
C VAL A 72 15.32 -9.07 -0.83
N LEU A 73 15.42 -9.56 -2.07
CA LEU A 73 15.70 -10.97 -2.33
C LEU A 73 17.13 -11.33 -1.88
N ALA A 74 18.10 -10.45 -2.12
CA ALA A 74 19.47 -10.62 -1.64
C ALA A 74 19.50 -10.65 -0.11
N GLU A 75 18.84 -9.69 0.55
CA GLU A 75 18.81 -9.62 2.01
C GLU A 75 18.05 -10.80 2.65
N ALA A 76 16.97 -11.26 2.01
CA ALA A 76 16.22 -12.43 2.47
C ALA A 76 17.03 -13.73 2.32
N SER A 77 17.81 -13.85 1.25
CA SER A 77 18.64 -15.02 0.97
C SER A 77 19.83 -15.12 1.92
N GLU A 78 20.47 -13.99 2.20
CA GLU A 78 21.54 -13.90 3.22
C GLU A 78 21.02 -14.33 4.59
N ARG A 79 19.81 -13.90 4.98
CA ARG A 79 19.17 -14.35 6.23
C ARG A 79 18.73 -15.82 6.21
N ALA A 80 18.35 -16.35 5.05
CA ALA A 80 17.99 -17.74 4.89
C ALA A 80 19.21 -18.68 4.92
N GLY A 81 20.44 -18.14 4.85
CA GLY A 81 21.68 -18.91 4.78
C GLY A 81 21.91 -19.58 3.43
N GLU A 82 21.21 -19.14 2.39
CA GLU A 82 21.30 -19.66 1.02
C GLU A 82 22.13 -18.68 0.18
N GLU A 83 23.30 -19.09 -0.30
CA GLU A 83 24.08 -18.34 -1.30
C GLU A 83 23.31 -18.36 -2.63
N VAL A 84 22.47 -17.33 -2.87
CA VAL A 84 21.77 -17.21 -4.16
C VAL A 84 22.79 -16.95 -5.27
N PRO A 85 22.86 -17.82 -6.30
CA PRO A 85 23.71 -17.57 -7.46
C PRO A 85 23.30 -16.23 -8.08
N PRO A 86 24.24 -15.36 -8.46
CA PRO A 86 23.91 -14.09 -9.09
C PRO A 86 23.01 -14.36 -10.30
N LEU A 87 21.83 -13.70 -10.32
CA LEU A 87 20.90 -13.74 -11.43
C LEU A 87 21.65 -13.31 -12.69
N ALA A 88 22.03 -14.28 -13.52
CA ALA A 88 22.74 -14.04 -14.75
C ALA A 88 21.91 -13.09 -15.62
N VAL A 89 22.43 -11.90 -15.84
CA VAL A 89 21.95 -10.98 -16.87
C VAL A 89 21.92 -11.78 -18.17
N ALA A 90 20.71 -12.03 -18.69
CA ALA A 90 20.54 -12.58 -20.03
C ALA A 90 21.02 -11.51 -21.02
N GLY A 91 22.27 -11.63 -21.47
CA GLY A 91 22.86 -10.81 -22.53
C GLY A 91 24.14 -10.11 -22.09
N SER A 92 25.26 -10.80 -22.29
CA SER A 92 26.52 -10.29 -22.85
C SER A 92 27.60 -11.35 -22.65
N ASP A 93 27.49 -12.41 -23.45
CA ASP A 93 28.65 -13.21 -23.84
C ASP A 93 29.26 -12.47 -25.04
N ASP A 94 30.33 -11.72 -24.80
CA ASP A 94 31.24 -11.30 -25.87
C ASP A 94 32.65 -11.24 -25.28
N GLY A 95 33.34 -12.37 -25.41
CA GLY A 95 34.73 -12.48 -25.84
C GLY A 95 35.78 -11.61 -25.15
N HIS A 96 36.42 -12.14 -24.12
CA HIS A 96 37.83 -11.83 -23.83
C HIS A 96 38.66 -13.10 -24.05
N ASP A 97 39.18 -13.23 -25.27
CA ASP A 97 40.37 -14.04 -25.55
C ASP A 97 41.61 -13.13 -25.57
N HIS A 98 42.70 -13.67 -25.05
CA HIS A 98 44.01 -13.08 -24.79
C HIS A 98 44.74 -12.52 -26.02
#